data_AF-A1BEU3-F1
#
_entry.id   AF-A1BEU3-F1
#
_cell.length_a   1.000
_cell.length_b   1.000
_cell.length_c   1.000
_cell.angle_alpha   90.00
_cell.angle_beta   90.00
_cell.angle_gamma   90.00
#
_symmetry.space_group_name_H-M   'P 1'
#
loop_
_entity.id
_entity.type
_entity.pdbx_description
1 polymer ?
#
loop_
_entity_poly.entity_id
_entity_poly.type
_entity_poly.pdbx_seq_one_letter_code
_entity_poly.pdbx_strand_id
1 'polypeptide(L)'
;MVEVMPKIKSWEVSDSFWNVVEPLIPPPVRDPNKKYRRKAGGGRKPIPSRTIFEGIMFVLRTGCQWQALPKERFGSPSAIYTHFARWQRKGFFLALWQKGLAEYADMEGIAWKWQSMDGAMTKVPPAEETVERNQTDRGKNWHKAQYTGRRAWGPALDSRNRSKPARCHSTESSS
;
A
#
# COMPACT_ATOMS: atom_id res chain seq x y z
N MET A 1 39.51 -12.59 -16.05
CA MET A 1 38.08 -12.74 -16.43
C MET A 1 37.34 -11.59 -15.77
N VAL A 2 36.92 -10.59 -16.55
CA VAL A 2 36.10 -9.50 -16.00
C VAL A 2 34.69 -10.03 -15.93
N GLU A 3 34.16 -10.19 -14.72
CA GLU A 3 32.78 -10.61 -14.50
C GLU A 3 31.85 -9.53 -15.07
N VAL A 4 31.28 -9.79 -16.24
CA VAL A 4 30.28 -8.90 -16.85
C VAL A 4 29.02 -9.05 -16.02
N MET A 5 28.85 -8.17 -15.03
CA MET A 5 27.60 -8.08 -14.29
C MET A 5 26.48 -7.74 -15.28
N PRO A 6 25.49 -8.62 -15.48
CA PRO A 6 24.38 -8.34 -16.38
C PRO A 6 23.68 -7.07 -15.90
N LYS A 7 23.24 -6.23 -16.83
CA LYS A 7 22.50 -5.00 -16.55
C LYS A 7 21.12 -5.40 -16.03
N ILE A 8 21.04 -5.69 -14.73
CA ILE A 8 19.80 -6.04 -14.04
C ILE A 8 18.87 -4.84 -14.23
N LYS A 9 17.67 -5.08 -14.78
CA LYS A 9 16.65 -4.04 -14.83
C LYS A 9 16.42 -3.56 -13.40
N SER A 10 16.27 -2.26 -13.17
CA SER A 10 16.17 -1.70 -11.80
C SER A 10 15.02 -2.28 -10.95
N TRP A 11 14.12 -3.06 -11.53
CA TRP A 11 13.02 -3.76 -10.87
C TRP A 11 13.22 -5.28 -10.73
N GLU A 12 14.30 -5.85 -11.26
CA GLU A 12 14.65 -7.25 -11.10
C GLU A 12 15.46 -7.43 -9.81
N VAL A 13 15.01 -8.36 -8.98
CA VAL A 13 15.62 -8.66 -7.70
C VAL A 13 16.82 -9.57 -7.96
N SER A 14 18.03 -9.05 -7.74
CA SER A 14 19.25 -9.84 -7.85
C SER A 14 19.25 -10.99 -6.85
N ASP A 15 19.98 -12.06 -7.15
CA ASP A 15 20.10 -13.20 -6.23
C ASP A 15 20.78 -12.78 -4.91
N SER A 16 21.78 -11.89 -4.98
CA SER A 16 22.43 -11.33 -3.80
C SER A 16 21.47 -10.58 -2.88
N PHE A 17 20.62 -9.72 -3.45
CA PHE A 17 19.60 -8.99 -2.69
C PHE A 17 18.53 -9.94 -2.15
N TRP A 18 18.12 -10.93 -2.96
CA TRP A 18 17.16 -11.94 -2.54
C TRP A 18 17.64 -12.71 -1.30
N ASN A 19 18.92 -13.07 -1.23
CA ASN A 19 19.48 -13.79 -0.08
C ASN A 19 19.39 -12.98 1.23
N VAL A 20 19.39 -11.65 1.15
CA VAL A 20 19.19 -10.77 2.32
C VAL A 20 17.71 -10.68 2.69
N VAL A 21 16.84 -10.62 1.69
CA VAL A 21 15.38 -10.43 1.83
C VAL A 21 14.68 -11.71 2.30
N GLU A 22 14.99 -12.85 1.70
CA GLU A 22 14.35 -14.14 1.97
C GLU A 22 14.22 -14.49 3.46
N PRO A 23 15.28 -14.40 4.29
CA PRO A 23 15.18 -14.74 5.71
C PRO A 23 14.30 -13.78 6.51
N LEU A 24 14.04 -12.57 6.01
CA LEU A 24 13.12 -11.62 6.66
C LEU A 24 11.65 -11.99 6.44
N ILE A 25 11.35 -12.84 5.44
CA ILE A 25 9.98 -13.14 5.06
C ILE A 25 9.32 -13.95 6.17
N PRO A 26 8.20 -13.46 6.73
CA PRO A 26 7.59 -14.15 7.84
C PRO A 26 7.03 -15.50 7.41
N PRO A 27 7.30 -16.59 8.15
CA PRO A 27 6.89 -17.91 7.75
C PRO A 27 5.35 -18.04 7.69
N PRO A 28 4.84 -18.91 6.82
CA PRO A 28 3.42 -19.20 6.73
C PRO A 28 2.97 -20.04 7.93
N VAL A 29 2.46 -19.37 8.97
CA VAL A 29 1.90 -20.02 10.16
C VAL A 29 0.42 -20.31 9.95
N ARG A 30 0.00 -21.55 10.20
CA ARG A 30 -1.43 -21.91 10.30
C ARG A 30 -1.94 -21.50 11.67
N ASP A 31 -3.14 -20.94 11.69
CA ASP A 31 -3.80 -20.56 12.93
C ASP A 31 -4.31 -21.84 13.64
N PRO A 32 -3.87 -22.15 14.87
CA PRO A 32 -4.31 -23.34 15.59
C PRO A 32 -5.80 -23.31 15.93
N ASN A 33 -6.40 -22.12 16.08
CA ASN A 33 -7.81 -21.96 16.45
C ASN A 33 -8.76 -22.11 15.25
N LYS A 34 -8.23 -22.16 14.03
CA LYS A 34 -9.02 -22.24 12.81
C LYS A 34 -9.15 -23.69 12.34
N LYS A 35 -10.39 -24.19 12.24
CA LYS A 35 -10.67 -25.48 11.59
C LYS A 35 -10.52 -25.34 10.07
N TYR A 36 -9.52 -26.02 9.51
CA TYR A 36 -9.30 -26.06 8.06
C TYR A 36 -9.98 -27.28 7.43
N ARG A 37 -10.76 -27.09 6.35
CA ARG A 37 -11.41 -28.20 5.61
C ARG A 37 -10.41 -29.13 4.93
N ARG A 38 -9.22 -28.63 4.56
CA ARG A 38 -8.19 -29.42 3.87
C ARG A 38 -7.02 -29.69 4.81
N LYS A 39 -6.43 -30.89 4.69
CA LYS A 39 -5.19 -31.29 5.37
C LYS A 39 -4.06 -30.29 5.09
N ALA A 40 -3.02 -30.31 5.92
CA ALA A 40 -1.80 -29.58 5.62
C ALA A 40 -1.24 -30.00 4.26
N GLY A 41 -0.82 -29.02 3.43
CA GLY A 41 -0.36 -29.28 2.06
C GLY A 41 -1.44 -29.60 1.01
N GLY A 42 -2.69 -29.87 1.38
CA GLY A 42 -3.73 -30.33 0.43
C GLY A 42 -4.36 -29.27 -0.47
N GLY A 43 -3.73 -28.11 -0.65
CA GLY A 43 -4.24 -27.00 -1.47
C GLY A 43 -3.39 -26.73 -2.71
N ARG A 44 -3.79 -25.73 -3.50
CA ARG A 44 -2.94 -25.20 -4.58
C ARG A 44 -1.61 -24.75 -3.98
N LYS A 45 -0.50 -25.12 -4.64
CA LYS A 45 0.85 -24.70 -4.23
C LYS A 45 0.89 -23.16 -4.13
N PRO A 46 1.42 -22.60 -3.03
CA PRO A 46 1.58 -21.16 -2.90
C PRO A 46 2.44 -20.58 -4.02
N ILE A 47 2.20 -19.33 -4.38
CA ILE A 47 3.09 -18.58 -5.27
C ILE A 47 4.46 -18.45 -4.55
N PRO A 48 5.59 -18.65 -5.25
CA PRO A 48 6.91 -18.45 -4.66
C PRO A 48 7.05 -17.06 -4.03
N SER A 49 7.67 -16.99 -2.85
CA SER A 49 7.86 -15.73 -2.12
C SER A 49 8.63 -14.69 -2.95
N ARG A 50 9.59 -15.12 -3.75
CA ARG A 50 10.36 -14.25 -4.66
C ARG A 50 9.48 -13.57 -5.69
N THR A 51 8.62 -14.31 -6.37
CA THR A 51 7.68 -13.77 -7.35
C THR A 51 6.71 -12.75 -6.73
N ILE A 52 6.26 -13.01 -5.49
CA ILE A 52 5.43 -12.06 -4.75
C ILE A 52 6.21 -10.77 -4.46
N PHE A 53 7.45 -10.90 -3.98
CA PHE A 53 8.30 -9.76 -3.64
C PHE A 53 8.64 -8.92 -4.88
N GLU A 54 9.01 -9.55 -5.99
CA GLU A 54 9.24 -8.86 -7.28
C GLU A 54 7.98 -8.14 -7.77
N GLY A 55 6.80 -8.76 -7.64
CA GLY A 55 5.53 -8.13 -7.98
C GLY A 55 5.21 -6.91 -7.11
N ILE A 56 5.52 -6.96 -5.82
CA ILE A 56 5.40 -5.82 -4.90
C ILE A 56 6.37 -4.70 -5.32
N MET A 57 7.64 -5.03 -5.58
CA MET A 57 8.65 -4.05 -6.01
C MET A 57 8.27 -3.36 -7.31
N PHE A 58 7.70 -4.11 -8.27
CA PHE A 58 7.20 -3.55 -9.52
C PHE A 58 6.11 -2.50 -9.27
N VAL A 59 5.12 -2.80 -8.41
CA VAL A 59 4.03 -1.86 -8.07
C VAL A 59 4.58 -0.63 -7.35
N LEU A 60 5.45 -0.82 -6.35
CA LEU A 60 6.03 0.29 -5.60
C LEU A 60 6.88 1.21 -6.49
N ARG A 61 7.60 0.66 -7.47
CA ARG A 61 8.47 1.43 -8.35
C ARG A 61 7.72 2.18 -9.44
N THR A 62 6.68 1.57 -9.99
CA THR A 62 5.89 2.14 -11.11
C THR A 62 4.72 3.00 -10.62
N GLY A 63 4.27 2.82 -9.38
CA GLY A 63 3.07 3.45 -8.85
C GLY A 63 1.78 2.96 -9.51
N CYS A 64 1.83 1.86 -10.27
CA CYS A 64 0.65 1.34 -10.95
C CYS A 64 -0.36 0.76 -9.96
N GLN A 65 -1.62 0.71 -10.37
CA GLN A 65 -2.64 0.03 -9.56
C GLN A 65 -2.33 -1.47 -9.49
N TRP A 66 -2.61 -2.10 -8.35
CA TRP A 66 -2.42 -3.55 -8.19
C TRP A 66 -3.07 -4.37 -9.32
N GLN A 67 -4.25 -3.98 -9.80
CA GLN A 67 -4.95 -4.69 -10.89
C GLN A 67 -4.26 -4.58 -12.27
N ALA A 68 -3.38 -3.59 -12.45
CA ALA A 68 -2.59 -3.40 -13.66
C ALA A 68 -1.29 -4.23 -13.67
N LEU A 69 -1.03 -5.01 -12.61
CA LEU A 69 0.13 -5.87 -12.54
C LEU A 69 0.09 -6.96 -13.64
N PRO A 70 1.18 -7.17 -14.40
CA PRO A 70 1.26 -8.24 -15.40
C PRO A 70 1.04 -9.63 -14.81
N LYS A 71 -0.15 -10.21 -15.08
CA LYS A 71 -0.58 -11.50 -14.50
C LYS A 71 0.23 -12.68 -15.03
N GLU A 72 0.73 -12.58 -16.25
CA GLU A 72 1.54 -13.62 -16.91
C GLU A 72 2.86 -13.86 -16.16
N ARG A 73 3.45 -12.79 -15.61
CA ARG A 73 4.73 -12.87 -14.90
C ARG A 73 4.57 -13.19 -13.41
N PHE A 74 3.67 -12.50 -12.72
CA PHE A 74 3.60 -12.54 -11.25
C PHE A 74 2.45 -13.38 -10.71
N GLY A 75 1.48 -13.73 -11.54
CA GLY A 75 0.25 -14.41 -11.14
C GLY A 75 -0.85 -13.46 -10.69
N SER A 76 -1.69 -13.92 -9.77
CA SER A 76 -2.89 -13.19 -9.35
C SER A 76 -2.53 -11.91 -8.57
N PRO A 77 -2.95 -10.71 -9.02
CA PRO A 77 -2.64 -9.47 -8.31
C PRO A 77 -3.28 -9.39 -6.92
N SER A 78 -4.48 -9.96 -6.77
CA SER A 78 -5.16 -10.06 -5.48
C SER A 78 -4.40 -10.93 -4.48
N ALA A 79 -3.73 -12.00 -4.96
CA ALA A 79 -2.89 -12.82 -4.11
C ALA A 79 -1.66 -12.03 -3.64
N ILE A 80 -1.00 -11.30 -4.54
CA ILE A 80 0.18 -10.48 -4.21
C ILE A 80 -0.18 -9.40 -3.20
N TYR A 81 -1.28 -8.68 -3.39
CA TYR A 81 -1.77 -7.71 -2.40
C TYR A 81 -2.07 -8.35 -1.04
N THR A 82 -2.68 -9.55 -1.03
CA THR A 82 -2.94 -10.28 0.22
C THR A 82 -1.65 -10.62 0.97
N HIS A 83 -0.60 -10.98 0.23
CA HIS A 83 0.73 -11.22 0.80
C HIS A 83 1.38 -9.92 1.29
N PHE A 84 1.33 -8.84 0.51
CA PHE A 84 1.79 -7.51 0.90
C PHE A 84 1.18 -7.08 2.24
N ALA A 85 -0.15 -7.12 2.36
CA ALA A 85 -0.86 -6.74 3.58
C ALA A 85 -0.56 -7.67 4.77
N ARG A 86 -0.24 -8.94 4.51
CA ARG A 86 0.19 -9.89 5.55
C ARG A 86 1.61 -9.57 6.03
N TRP A 87 2.53 -9.33 5.11
CA TRP A 87 3.93 -9.02 5.40
C TRP A 87 4.06 -7.68 6.12
N GLN A 88 3.31 -6.67 5.69
CA GLN A 88 3.22 -5.38 6.36
C GLN A 88 2.78 -5.53 7.82
N ARG A 89 1.69 -6.27 8.08
CA ARG A 89 1.21 -6.51 9.45
C ARG A 89 2.19 -7.29 10.32
N LYS A 90 3.08 -8.08 9.70
CA LYS A 90 4.13 -8.84 10.39
C LYS A 90 5.47 -8.08 10.47
N GLY A 91 5.50 -6.81 10.09
CA GLY A 91 6.70 -5.98 10.21
C GLY A 91 7.80 -6.26 9.18
N PHE A 92 7.52 -7.02 8.12
CA PHE A 92 8.52 -7.37 7.09
C PHE A 92 9.20 -6.13 6.48
N PHE A 93 8.42 -5.14 6.07
CA PHE A 93 8.97 -3.93 5.44
C PHE A 93 9.78 -3.08 6.41
N LEU A 94 9.41 -3.07 7.70
CA LEU A 94 10.18 -2.40 8.74
C LEU A 94 11.53 -3.09 8.93
N ALA A 95 11.54 -4.42 9.04
CA ALA A 95 12.77 -5.20 9.17
C ALA A 95 13.67 -5.05 7.93
N LEU A 96 13.07 -5.02 6.74
CA LEU A 96 13.79 -4.79 5.48
C LEU A 96 14.44 -3.39 5.45
N TRP A 97 13.71 -2.36 5.86
CA TRP A 97 14.24 -1.00 5.91
C TRP A 97 15.36 -0.85 6.95
N GLN A 98 15.21 -1.44 8.14
CA GLN A 98 16.25 -1.46 9.17
C GLN A 98 17.52 -2.16 8.68
N LYS A 99 17.40 -3.30 8.00
CA LYS A 99 18.56 -3.98 7.39
C LYS A 99 19.24 -3.13 6.32
N GLY A 100 18.46 -2.51 5.43
CA GLY A 100 19.00 -1.62 4.41
C GLY A 100 19.74 -0.41 5.00
N LEU A 101 19.21 0.18 6.09
CA LEU A 101 19.88 1.25 6.80
C LEU A 101 21.16 0.79 7.51
N ALA A 102 21.19 -0.41 8.08
CA ALA A 102 22.39 -0.95 8.70
C ALA A 102 23.50 -1.14 7.66
N GLU A 103 23.19 -1.78 6.52
CA GLU A 103 24.14 -1.94 5.42
C GLU A 103 24.62 -0.58 4.87
N TYR A 104 23.72 0.39 4.74
CA TYR A 104 24.07 1.73 4.26
C TYR A 104 24.88 2.53 5.30
N ALA A 105 24.62 2.36 6.59
CA ALA A 105 25.43 2.95 7.66
C ALA A 105 26.84 2.38 7.67
N ASP A 106 26.98 1.07 7.47
CA ASP A 106 28.27 0.39 7.42
C ASP A 106 29.09 0.77 6.17
N MET A 107 28.42 1.08 5.05
CA MET A 107 29.08 1.44 3.79
C MET A 107 29.35 2.95 3.62
N GLU A 108 28.41 3.82 4.00
CA GLU A 108 28.47 5.26 3.66
C GLU A 108 28.32 6.19 4.87
N GLY A 109 28.09 5.67 6.08
CA GLY A 109 28.01 6.47 7.31
C GLY A 109 26.82 7.44 7.32
N ILE A 110 25.67 6.98 7.83
CA ILE A 110 24.49 7.83 7.95
C ILE A 110 24.77 9.00 8.89
N ALA A 111 24.68 10.23 8.38
CA ALA A 111 24.72 11.46 9.18
C ALA A 111 23.39 11.67 9.92
N TRP A 112 23.14 10.84 10.94
CA TRP A 112 21.90 10.81 11.74
C TRP A 112 21.49 12.18 12.32
N LYS A 113 22.46 13.09 12.47
CA LYS A 113 22.29 14.43 13.04
C LYS A 113 21.58 15.43 12.11
N TRP A 114 21.65 15.27 10.79
CA TRP A 114 21.06 16.21 9.83
C TRP A 114 19.73 15.74 9.25
N GLN A 115 19.55 14.43 9.04
CA GLN A 115 18.34 13.88 8.43
C GLN A 115 17.11 13.87 9.35
N SER A 116 17.31 14.08 10.65
CA SER A 116 16.25 14.19 11.65
C SER A 116 15.56 15.56 11.67
N MET A 117 16.09 16.56 10.94
CA MET A 117 15.52 17.91 10.87
C MET A 117 14.44 18.07 9.78
N ASP A 118 14.45 17.26 8.72
CA ASP A 118 13.56 17.47 7.55
C ASP A 118 12.13 16.93 7.71
N GLY A 119 11.80 16.35 8.87
CA GLY A 119 10.44 15.87 9.19
C GLY A 119 9.51 16.92 9.81
N ALA A 120 10.04 18.07 10.20
CA ALA A 120 9.25 19.15 10.78
C ALA A 120 8.64 20.02 9.66
N MET A 121 7.36 19.81 9.35
CA MET A 121 6.54 20.87 8.74
C MET A 121 6.42 22.01 9.75
N THR A 122 7.41 22.90 9.79
CA THR A 122 7.24 24.19 10.43
C THR A 122 6.21 24.94 9.59
N LYS A 123 5.09 25.31 10.21
CA LYS A 123 4.20 26.28 9.58
C LYS A 123 5.02 27.52 9.30
N VAL A 124 4.97 27.99 8.05
CA VAL A 124 5.47 29.31 7.68
C VAL A 124 4.81 30.31 8.63
N PRO A 125 5.58 31.14 9.37
CA PRO A 125 4.97 32.20 10.17
C PRO A 125 4.13 33.07 9.24
N PRO A 126 2.90 33.44 9.62
CA PRO A 126 2.10 34.33 8.81
C PRO A 126 2.93 35.60 8.55
N ALA A 127 3.01 35.99 7.28
CA ALA A 127 3.73 37.19 6.88
C ALA A 127 3.30 38.34 7.80
N GLU A 128 4.24 38.93 8.53
CA GLU A 128 3.99 40.21 9.16
C GLU A 128 3.70 41.21 8.06
N GLU A 129 2.49 41.77 8.13
CA GLU A 129 1.97 42.74 7.20
C GLU A 129 2.67 44.09 7.45
N THR A 130 3.92 44.24 7.01
CA THR A 130 4.47 45.57 6.74
C THR A 130 3.83 46.06 5.44
N VAL A 131 2.62 46.61 5.60
CA VAL A 131 1.74 47.15 4.56
C VAL A 131 2.50 48.19 3.73
N GLU A 132 2.37 48.13 2.40
CA GLU A 132 1.98 49.35 1.70
C GLU A 132 0.67 49.08 0.94
N ARG A 133 -0.28 49.99 1.10
CA ARG A 133 -1.67 49.85 0.67
C ARG A 133 -1.69 49.88 -0.85
N ASN A 134 -1.86 48.74 -1.50
CA ASN A 134 -1.90 48.68 -2.95
C ASN A 134 -3.13 49.45 -3.48
N GLN A 135 -2.88 50.51 -4.24
CA GLN A 135 -3.84 51.47 -4.75
C GLN A 135 -4.56 50.95 -6.01
N THR A 136 -4.97 49.68 -6.06
CA THR A 136 -5.89 49.20 -7.11
C THR A 136 -6.63 47.92 -6.68
N ASP A 137 -7.32 47.95 -5.54
CA ASP A 137 -8.33 46.92 -5.25
C ASP A 137 -9.69 47.38 -5.77
N ARG A 138 -9.96 47.04 -7.04
CA ARG A 138 -11.25 47.30 -7.70
C ARG A 138 -12.21 46.17 -7.29
N GLY A 139 -13.15 46.55 -6.43
CA GLY A 139 -14.08 45.70 -5.67
C GLY A 139 -14.63 44.43 -6.33
N LYS A 140 -14.67 43.38 -5.53
CA LYS A 140 -15.60 42.25 -5.67
C LYS A 140 -16.28 41.96 -4.33
N ASN A 141 -17.41 42.61 -4.10
CA ASN A 141 -18.35 42.23 -3.06
C ASN A 141 -19.03 40.92 -3.44
N TRP A 142 -18.56 39.80 -2.89
CA TRP A 142 -19.36 38.58 -2.79
C TRP A 142 -19.88 38.48 -1.37
N HIS A 143 -21.20 38.50 -1.23
CA HIS A 143 -21.88 38.13 0.02
C HIS A 143 -21.45 36.71 0.41
N LYS A 144 -20.78 36.58 1.55
CA LYS A 144 -20.51 35.29 2.18
C LYS A 144 -21.80 34.80 2.83
N ALA A 145 -22.41 33.76 2.28
CA ALA A 145 -23.45 33.01 2.99
C ALA A 145 -22.83 32.37 4.23
N GLN A 146 -23.46 32.55 5.39
CA GLN A 146 -23.04 31.90 6.63
C GLN A 146 -23.32 30.39 6.54
N TYR A 147 -22.27 29.58 6.53
CA TYR A 147 -22.41 28.13 6.63
C TYR A 147 -22.54 27.73 8.11
N THR A 148 -23.78 27.64 8.58
CA THR A 148 -24.11 27.00 9.86
C THR A 148 -24.19 25.49 9.65
N GLY A 149 -23.23 24.74 10.19
CA GLY A 149 -23.36 23.28 10.29
C GLY A 149 -22.04 22.53 10.25
N ARG A 150 -21.34 22.46 11.39
CA ARG A 150 -20.37 21.38 11.62
C ARG A 150 -21.15 20.07 11.66
N ARG A 151 -21.03 19.22 10.63
CA ARG A 151 -21.30 17.79 10.79
C ARG A 151 -19.98 17.08 11.10
N ALA A 152 -19.98 16.32 12.18
CA ALA A 152 -18.94 15.35 12.46
C ALA A 152 -18.92 14.30 11.35
N TRP A 153 -17.75 14.02 10.81
CA TRP A 153 -17.53 12.93 9.85
C TRP A 153 -17.70 11.60 10.58
N GLY A 154 -18.78 10.89 10.30
CA GLY A 154 -18.99 9.49 10.71
C GLY A 154 -19.02 8.60 9.47
N PRO A 155 -18.20 7.53 9.38
CA PRO A 155 -18.27 6.62 8.25
C PRO A 155 -19.45 5.68 8.48
N ALA A 156 -20.62 5.99 7.90
CA ALA A 156 -21.68 5.02 7.76
C ALA A 156 -21.31 4.03 6.63
N LEU A 157 -20.76 2.89 7.03
CA LEU A 157 -20.72 1.69 6.20
C LEU A 157 -22.16 1.26 5.94
N ASP A 158 -22.72 1.57 4.77
CA ASP A 158 -23.95 0.93 4.34
C ASP A 158 -23.61 -0.39 3.63
N SER A 159 -23.78 -1.47 4.37
CA SER A 159 -23.63 -2.84 3.88
C SER A 159 -24.66 -3.11 2.79
N ARG A 160 -24.18 -3.46 1.59
CA ARG A 160 -25.02 -4.00 0.51
C ARG A 160 -25.76 -5.26 0.99
N ASN A 161 -27.04 -5.14 1.31
CA ASN A 161 -27.90 -6.30 1.56
C ASN A 161 -28.63 -6.70 0.28
N ARG A 162 -28.00 -7.55 -0.53
CA ARG A 162 -28.65 -8.25 -1.64
C ARG A 162 -29.29 -9.51 -1.10
N SER A 163 -30.56 -9.45 -0.70
CA SER A 163 -31.39 -10.64 -0.57
C SER A 163 -32.89 -10.30 -0.53
N LYS A 164 -33.60 -10.57 -1.63
CA LYS A 164 -34.97 -11.12 -1.65
C LYS A 164 -35.16 -11.96 -2.93
N PRO A 165 -35.62 -13.22 -2.83
CA PRO A 165 -36.05 -14.00 -4.01
C PRO A 165 -37.42 -13.50 -4.50
N ALA A 166 -37.64 -13.58 -5.81
CA ALA A 166 -38.92 -13.27 -6.43
C ALA A 166 -39.96 -14.33 -6.03
N ARG A 167 -41.09 -13.87 -5.50
CA ARG A 167 -42.33 -14.63 -5.29
C ARG A 167 -43.14 -14.51 -6.58
N CYS A 168 -43.20 -15.59 -7.37
CA CYS A 168 -44.18 -15.68 -8.46
C CYS A 168 -45.54 -16.02 -7.85
N HIS A 169 -46.47 -15.09 -7.96
CA HIS A 169 -47.88 -15.30 -7.68
C HIS A 169 -48.48 -16.10 -8.85
N SER A 170 -49.02 -17.27 -8.56
CA SER A 170 -49.99 -17.94 -9.43
C SER A 170 -51.37 -17.42 -9.08
N THR A 171 -52.00 -16.66 -9.97
CA THR A 171 -53.45 -16.41 -10.01
C THR A 171 -53.99 -17.29 -11.13
N GLU A 172 -54.78 -18.34 -10.80
CA GLU A 172 -56.26 -18.36 -10.90
C GLU A 172 -56.76 -18.16 -12.35
N SER A 173 -57.73 -18.87 -12.90
CA SER A 173 -58.70 -19.86 -12.45
C SER A 173 -59.47 -20.35 -13.69
N SER A 174 -60.10 -21.52 -13.60
CA SER A 174 -61.32 -21.96 -14.31
C SER A 174 -61.42 -21.86 -15.85
N SER A 175 -61.52 -23.02 -16.51
CA SER A 175 -62.76 -23.55 -17.11
C SER A 175 -62.52 -24.88 -17.83
#